data_AF-A0A427ANG0-F1
#
_entry.id   AF-A0A427ANG0-F1
#
_cell.length_a   1.000
_cell.length_b   1.000
_cell.length_c   1.000
_cell.angle_alpha   90.00
_cell.angle_beta   90.00
_cell.angle_gamma   90.00
#
_symmetry.space_group_name_H-M   'P 1'
#
loop_
_entity.id
_entity.type
_entity.pdbx_description
1 polymer ?
#
loop_
_entity_poly.entity_id
_entity_poly.type
_entity_poly.pdbx_seq_one_letter_code
_entity_poly.pdbx_strand_id
1 'polypeptide(L)'
;MSFSKRASRWANSALVVTVTSNDFDSFGAHGPLAGVGFQSATNVCFSVSETTLPPSSYRLGVHASKLHELFSSRVTEALQQSIVAFDKEVSVLLVWLQTRTSSPVQVSRHADTYESTSLGGLYPIGEGAGYAGGIISAAVDGMYCGFAVAKTLGLYRGDIESVLGIAHKNTGFVKY
;
A
#
# COMPACT_ATOMS: atom_id res chain seq x y z
N MET A 1 -3.83 -13.34 -3.52
CA MET A 1 -2.59 -14.03 -3.97
C MET A 1 -2.97 -15.10 -5.00
N SER A 2 -2.18 -15.24 -6.05
CA SER A 2 -2.43 -16.18 -7.14
C SER A 2 -1.17 -16.94 -7.49
N PHE A 3 -1.28 -18.24 -7.76
CA PHE A 3 -0.20 -19.02 -8.36
C PHE A 3 0.00 -18.59 -9.82
N SER A 4 1.17 -18.88 -10.39
CA SER A 4 1.52 -18.55 -11.78
C SER A 4 0.49 -19.04 -12.79
N LYS A 5 -0.08 -20.24 -12.58
CA LYS A 5 -1.13 -20.82 -13.42
C LYS A 5 -2.45 -20.03 -13.45
N ARG A 6 -2.70 -19.19 -12.43
CA ARG A 6 -3.95 -18.40 -12.26
C ARG A 6 -5.26 -19.21 -12.43
N ALA A 7 -5.22 -20.51 -12.16
CA ALA A 7 -6.34 -21.43 -12.36
C ALA A 7 -7.26 -21.59 -11.13
N SER A 8 -7.24 -20.61 -10.22
CA SER A 8 -8.13 -20.61 -9.06
C SER A 8 -9.57 -20.34 -9.51
N ARG A 9 -10.56 -21.02 -8.92
CA ARG A 9 -11.98 -20.69 -9.11
C ARG A 9 -12.36 -19.32 -8.56
N TRP A 10 -11.48 -18.71 -7.76
CA TRP A 10 -11.70 -17.43 -7.09
C TRP A 10 -10.91 -16.31 -7.77
N ALA A 11 -11.60 -15.22 -8.08
CA ALA A 11 -11.00 -13.91 -8.34
C ALA A 11 -11.13 -13.04 -7.08
N ASN A 12 -10.11 -12.25 -6.76
CA ASN A 12 -10.12 -11.32 -5.64
C ASN A 12 -9.37 -10.05 -6.03
N SER A 13 -9.84 -8.94 -5.48
CA SER A 13 -9.19 -7.64 -5.55
C SER A 13 -9.49 -6.88 -4.27
N ALA A 14 -8.55 -6.04 -3.84
CA ALA A 14 -8.84 -5.08 -2.78
C ALA A 14 -9.68 -3.95 -3.37
N LEU A 15 -10.80 -3.65 -2.73
CA LEU A 15 -11.55 -2.42 -2.96
C LEU A 15 -11.08 -1.41 -1.91
N VAL A 16 -10.45 -0.34 -2.38
CA VAL A 16 -9.72 0.60 -1.51
C VAL A 16 -10.25 2.01 -1.67
N VAL A 17 -10.29 2.73 -0.57
CA VAL A 17 -10.63 4.15 -0.52
C VAL A 17 -9.44 4.86 0.13
N THR A 18 -8.99 5.93 -0.50
CA THR A 18 -7.91 6.76 0.07
C THR A 18 -8.41 7.46 1.32
N VAL A 19 -7.69 7.24 2.41
CA VAL A 19 -7.88 7.96 3.68
C VAL A 19 -6.79 9.02 3.83
N THR A 20 -7.10 10.10 4.52
CA THR A 20 -6.15 11.18 4.81
C THR A 20 -6.01 11.40 6.32
N SER A 21 -5.14 12.31 6.73
CA SER A 21 -4.98 12.70 8.13
C SER A 21 -6.29 13.07 8.83
N ASN A 22 -7.25 13.65 8.08
CA ASN A 22 -8.56 14.03 8.62
C ASN A 22 -9.39 12.81 9.06
N ASP A 23 -9.17 11.64 8.44
CA ASP A 23 -9.85 10.41 8.83
C ASP A 23 -9.21 9.78 10.08
N PHE A 24 -7.97 10.14 10.42
CA PHE A 24 -7.23 9.61 11.58
C PHE A 24 -7.64 10.28 12.89
N ASP A 25 -8.03 11.57 12.84
CA ASP A 25 -8.43 12.34 14.01
C ASP A 25 -9.63 11.71 14.75
N SER A 26 -10.55 11.08 13.99
CA SER A 26 -11.69 10.33 14.55
C SER A 26 -11.27 9.13 15.41
N PHE A 27 -10.02 8.68 15.30
CA PHE A 27 -9.43 7.56 16.04
C PHE A 27 -8.38 8.01 17.07
N GLY A 28 -8.24 9.33 17.30
CA GLY A 28 -7.28 9.90 18.26
C GLY A 28 -5.81 9.68 17.89
N ALA A 29 -5.52 9.41 16.61
CA ALA A 29 -4.17 9.15 16.14
C ALA A 29 -3.58 10.44 15.52
N HIS A 30 -2.46 10.92 16.08
CA HIS A 30 -1.84 12.17 15.67
C HIS A 30 -0.33 12.03 15.45
N GLY A 31 0.25 12.99 14.73
CA GLY A 31 1.68 13.06 14.44
C GLY A 31 2.14 12.14 13.30
N PRO A 32 3.47 12.00 13.10
CA PRO A 32 4.03 11.24 11.97
C PRO A 32 3.64 9.76 11.92
N LEU A 33 3.20 9.19 13.04
CA LEU A 33 2.78 7.79 13.15
C LEU A 33 1.25 7.62 13.18
N ALA A 34 0.47 8.69 12.95
CA ALA A 34 -0.99 8.65 12.99
C ALA A 34 -1.57 7.55 12.10
N GLY A 35 -1.07 7.41 10.87
CA GLY A 35 -1.52 6.37 9.94
C GLY A 35 -1.23 4.95 10.44
N VAL A 36 -0.13 4.73 11.17
CA VAL A 36 0.17 3.45 11.83
C VAL A 36 -0.85 3.15 12.94
N GLY A 37 -1.14 4.17 13.76
CA GLY A 37 -2.17 4.07 14.80
C GLY A 37 -3.54 3.73 14.24
N PHE A 38 -3.95 4.41 13.16
CA PHE A 38 -5.19 4.14 12.44
C PHE A 38 -5.25 2.70 11.88
N GLN A 39 -4.19 2.22 11.23
CA GLN A 39 -4.11 0.83 10.75
C GLN A 39 -4.21 -0.20 11.89
N SER A 40 -3.72 0.12 13.09
CA SER A 40 -3.81 -0.76 14.26
C SER A 40 -5.21 -0.76 14.88
N ALA A 41 -5.83 0.43 15.02
CA ALA A 41 -7.14 0.59 15.65
C ALA A 41 -8.27 -0.11 14.89
N THR A 42 -8.12 -0.26 13.57
CA THR A 42 -9.10 -0.96 12.71
C THR A 42 -9.06 -2.50 12.81
N ASN A 43 -8.10 -3.10 13.54
CA ASN A 43 -7.96 -4.57 13.70
C ASN A 43 -8.78 -5.15 14.87
N VAL A 44 -9.83 -4.49 15.35
CA VAL A 44 -10.61 -4.94 16.51
C VAL A 44 -11.69 -5.98 16.09
N CYS A 45 -12.00 -6.89 17.00
CA CYS A 45 -13.02 -7.93 16.82
C CYS A 45 -14.43 -7.34 16.87
N PHE A 46 -15.32 -7.74 15.95
CA PHE A 46 -16.67 -7.20 15.83
C PHE A 46 -17.77 -8.19 16.20
N SER A 47 -18.99 -7.66 16.31
CA SER A 47 -20.20 -8.45 16.48
C SER A 47 -20.36 -9.40 15.29
N VAL A 48 -20.47 -10.69 15.61
CA VAL A 48 -20.69 -11.76 14.66
C VAL A 48 -22.18 -12.01 14.56
N SER A 49 -22.72 -12.04 13.35
CA SER A 49 -24.07 -12.54 13.10
C SER A 49 -24.04 -14.01 12.67
N GLU A 50 -25.03 -14.78 13.11
CA GLU A 50 -25.21 -16.15 12.63
C GLU A 50 -25.90 -16.10 11.26
N THR A 51 -25.10 -16.01 10.20
CA THR A 51 -25.60 -16.08 8.82
C THR A 51 -24.68 -16.98 8.01
N THR A 52 -25.28 -17.84 7.19
CA THR A 52 -24.52 -18.70 6.28
C THR A 52 -23.90 -17.85 5.17
N LEU A 53 -22.57 -17.86 5.07
CA LEU A 53 -21.82 -17.16 4.03
C LEU A 53 -21.47 -18.10 2.87
N PRO A 54 -21.32 -17.57 1.64
CA PRO A 54 -20.81 -18.36 0.53
C PRO A 54 -19.37 -18.83 0.81
N PRO A 55 -18.90 -19.89 0.12
CA PRO A 55 -17.54 -20.35 0.27
C PRO A 55 -16.53 -19.24 -0.06
N SER A 56 -15.39 -19.25 0.62
CA SER A 56 -14.33 -18.24 0.50
C SER A 56 -12.97 -18.88 0.25
N SER A 57 -12.07 -18.15 -0.41
CA SER A 57 -10.65 -18.51 -0.50
C SER A 57 -9.84 -18.17 0.75
N TYR A 58 -10.42 -17.43 1.70
CA TYR A 58 -9.72 -16.98 2.91
C TYR A 58 -9.56 -18.16 3.90
N ARG A 59 -8.31 -18.54 4.16
CA ARG A 59 -7.98 -19.80 4.87
C ARG A 59 -8.41 -19.82 6.34
N LEU A 60 -8.55 -18.67 6.97
CA LEU A 60 -8.96 -18.56 8.38
C LEU A 60 -10.48 -18.64 8.57
N GLY A 61 -11.24 -18.75 7.47
CA GLY A 61 -12.70 -18.68 7.52
C GLY A 61 -13.22 -17.26 7.61
N VAL A 62 -14.54 -17.11 7.42
CA VAL A 62 -15.22 -15.81 7.41
C VAL A 62 -16.44 -15.88 8.31
N HIS A 63 -16.71 -14.77 9.01
CA HIS A 63 -17.89 -14.58 9.84
C HIS A 63 -18.68 -13.39 9.32
N ALA A 64 -20.01 -13.49 9.36
CA ALA A 64 -20.88 -12.40 8.92
C ALA A 64 -20.83 -11.26 9.94
N SER A 65 -20.66 -10.04 9.44
CA SER A 65 -20.62 -8.82 10.24
C SER A 65 -20.99 -7.60 9.38
N LYS A 66 -21.39 -6.51 10.03
CA LYS A 66 -21.82 -5.27 9.38
C LYS A 66 -20.65 -4.35 9.09
N LEU A 67 -20.03 -4.51 7.91
CA LEU A 67 -18.83 -3.74 7.53
C LEU A 67 -19.05 -2.20 7.48
N HIS A 68 -20.27 -1.72 7.32
CA HIS A 68 -20.57 -0.28 7.27
C HIS A 68 -20.50 0.41 8.64
N GLU A 69 -20.49 -0.35 9.74
CA GLU A 69 -20.30 0.17 11.10
C GLU A 69 -18.80 0.42 11.41
N LEU A 70 -17.90 0.05 10.49
CA LEU A 70 -16.45 0.07 10.72
C LEU A 70 -15.76 1.37 10.34
N PHE A 71 -16.39 2.16 9.48
CA PHE A 71 -15.76 3.33 8.89
C PHE A 71 -16.60 4.58 9.09
N SER A 72 -15.97 5.74 8.89
CA SER A 72 -16.69 7.00 8.76
C SER A 72 -17.71 6.93 7.62
N SER A 73 -18.78 7.72 7.70
CA SER A 73 -19.82 7.79 6.67
C SER A 73 -19.23 7.98 5.28
N ARG A 74 -18.22 8.87 5.14
CA ARG A 74 -17.49 9.12 3.89
C ARG A 74 -16.92 7.85 3.27
N VAL A 75 -16.20 7.04 4.05
CA VAL A 75 -15.55 5.82 3.55
C VAL A 75 -16.60 4.77 3.20
N THR A 76 -17.61 4.62 4.06
CA THR A 76 -18.74 3.71 3.81
C THR A 76 -19.50 4.08 2.52
N GLU A 77 -19.81 5.35 2.31
CA GLU A 77 -20.49 5.85 1.11
C GLU A 77 -19.65 5.62 -0.15
N ALA A 78 -18.34 5.89 -0.09
CA ALA A 78 -17.43 5.65 -1.22
C ALA A 78 -17.38 4.16 -1.60
N LEU A 79 -17.31 3.27 -0.60
CA LEU A 79 -17.35 1.82 -0.82
C LEU A 79 -18.69 1.39 -1.41
N GLN A 80 -19.82 1.87 -0.88
CA GLN A 80 -21.16 1.57 -1.41
C GLN A 80 -21.30 2.02 -2.87
N GLN A 81 -20.90 3.24 -3.19
CA GLN A 81 -20.93 3.76 -4.56
C GLN A 81 -20.07 2.93 -5.50
N SER A 82 -18.87 2.52 -5.06
CA SER A 82 -18.00 1.68 -5.87
C SER A 82 -18.62 0.30 -6.14
N ILE A 83 -19.28 -0.32 -5.15
CA ILE A 83 -19.99 -1.60 -5.33
C ILE A 83 -21.16 -1.44 -6.31
N VAL A 84 -21.91 -0.33 -6.23
CA VAL A 84 -23.01 -0.03 -7.16
C VAL A 84 -22.49 0.21 -8.58
N ALA A 85 -21.30 0.79 -8.71
CA ALA A 85 -20.64 1.00 -10.01
C ALA A 85 -20.09 -0.29 -10.61
N PHE A 86 -19.79 -1.31 -9.78
CA PHE A 86 -19.57 -2.66 -10.28
C PHE A 86 -20.89 -3.25 -10.76
N ASP A 87 -20.84 -3.91 -11.93
CA ASP A 87 -22.02 -4.47 -12.58
C ASP A 87 -22.74 -5.46 -11.64
N LYS A 88 -24.09 -5.43 -11.66
CA LYS A 88 -24.94 -6.19 -10.72
C LYS A 88 -24.92 -7.70 -10.99
N GLU A 89 -24.32 -8.13 -12.08
CA GLU A 89 -24.30 -9.54 -12.51
C GLU A 89 -23.25 -10.41 -11.80
N VAL A 90 -22.37 -9.82 -10.97
CA VAL A 90 -21.35 -10.58 -10.23
C VAL A 90 -21.74 -10.81 -8.76
N SER A 91 -21.76 -12.07 -8.35
CA SER A 91 -21.88 -12.44 -6.93
C SER A 91 -20.54 -12.19 -6.22
N VAL A 92 -20.47 -11.16 -5.38
CA VAL A 92 -19.25 -10.78 -4.65
C VAL A 92 -19.37 -11.09 -3.16
N LEU A 93 -18.31 -11.65 -2.57
CA LEU A 93 -18.13 -11.73 -1.12
C LEU A 93 -17.09 -10.68 -0.70
N LEU A 94 -17.51 -9.70 0.11
CA LEU A 94 -16.58 -8.76 0.75
C LEU A 94 -15.93 -9.42 1.96
N VAL A 95 -14.61 -9.47 1.97
CA VAL A 95 -13.82 -10.13 3.02
C VAL A 95 -12.91 -9.11 3.68
N TRP A 96 -13.29 -8.70 4.89
CA TRP A 96 -12.51 -7.89 5.83
C TRP A 96 -11.80 -6.65 5.24
N LEU A 97 -10.97 -6.01 6.06
CA LEU A 97 -10.19 -4.83 5.74
C LEU A 97 -8.85 -5.18 5.09
N GLN A 98 -8.49 -4.47 4.03
CA GLN A 98 -7.12 -4.40 3.51
C GLN A 98 -6.52 -3.04 3.91
N THR A 99 -5.80 -2.99 5.03
CA THR A 99 -5.33 -1.71 5.63
C THR A 99 -3.92 -1.29 5.19
N ARG A 100 -3.15 -2.20 4.60
CA ARG A 100 -1.75 -1.99 4.22
C ARG A 100 -1.59 -2.04 2.70
N THR A 101 -2.04 -0.98 2.04
CA THR A 101 -1.91 -0.79 0.58
C THR A 101 -0.64 -0.05 0.19
N SER A 102 -0.12 0.76 1.12
CA SER A 102 1.13 1.52 1.01
C SER A 102 1.63 1.85 2.41
N SER A 103 2.87 2.34 2.53
CA SER A 103 3.37 2.80 3.82
C SER A 103 2.57 3.99 4.34
N PRO A 104 2.15 3.98 5.63
CA PRO A 104 1.51 5.12 6.28
C PRO A 104 2.51 6.21 6.70
N VAL A 105 3.81 5.98 6.46
CA VAL A 105 4.90 6.89 6.83
C VAL A 105 5.85 7.09 5.65
N GLN A 106 6.46 8.26 5.58
CA GLN A 106 7.55 8.54 4.67
C GLN A 106 8.77 8.99 5.47
N VAL A 107 9.89 8.29 5.31
CA VAL A 107 11.13 8.60 6.03
C VAL A 107 11.99 9.51 5.17
N SER A 108 12.15 10.77 5.56
CA SER A 108 12.85 11.77 4.76
C SER A 108 14.28 11.37 4.36
N ARG A 109 14.60 11.52 3.07
CA ARG A 109 15.94 11.34 2.51
C ARG A 109 16.25 12.42 1.47
N HIS A 110 17.53 12.65 1.20
CA HIS A 110 17.99 13.48 0.10
C HIS A 110 17.69 12.82 -1.26
N ALA A 111 17.23 13.61 -2.23
CA ALA A 111 16.81 13.09 -3.54
C ALA A 111 17.98 12.48 -4.34
N ASP A 112 19.17 13.07 -4.23
CA ASP A 112 20.34 12.68 -5.04
C ASP A 112 21.16 11.56 -4.40
N THR A 113 21.38 11.64 -3.08
CA THR A 113 22.23 10.68 -2.36
C THR A 113 21.44 9.54 -1.73
N TYR A 114 20.12 9.64 -1.63
CA TYR A 114 19.22 8.69 -0.96
C TYR A 114 19.47 8.56 0.55
N GLU A 115 20.39 9.35 1.11
CA GLU A 115 20.74 9.34 2.52
C GLU A 115 19.68 10.09 3.35
N SER A 116 19.40 9.60 4.55
CA SER A 116 18.50 10.23 5.50
C SER A 116 18.93 11.66 5.80
N THR A 117 17.96 12.58 5.88
CA THR A 117 18.22 13.99 6.18
C THR A 117 18.65 14.24 7.62
N SER A 118 18.47 13.26 8.51
CA SER A 118 18.72 13.40 9.95
C SER A 118 19.77 12.43 10.52
N LEU A 119 20.16 11.40 9.76
CA LEU A 119 21.14 10.41 10.21
C LEU A 119 22.02 9.95 9.05
N GLY A 120 23.29 10.37 9.07
CA GLY A 120 24.29 9.91 8.10
C GLY A 120 24.47 8.39 8.16
N GLY A 121 24.69 7.78 6.99
CA GLY A 121 24.82 6.34 6.81
C GLY A 121 23.50 5.56 6.74
N LEU A 122 22.35 6.21 6.96
CA LEU A 122 21.03 5.58 6.82
C LEU A 122 20.42 5.91 5.44
N TYR A 123 19.90 4.89 4.74
CA TYR A 123 19.34 5.05 3.39
C TYR A 123 17.91 4.49 3.32
N PRO A 124 16.87 5.30 3.58
CA PRO A 124 15.49 4.86 3.52
C PRO A 124 15.06 4.57 2.08
N ILE A 125 14.63 3.34 1.78
CA ILE A 125 14.22 2.92 0.43
C ILE A 125 12.98 2.02 0.43
N GLY A 126 12.36 1.91 -0.74
CA GLY A 126 11.26 1.00 -1.01
C GLY A 126 9.93 1.43 -0.38
N GLU A 127 8.97 0.51 -0.36
CA GLU A 127 7.62 0.80 0.09
C GLU A 127 7.59 1.18 1.57
N GLY A 128 8.31 0.47 2.42
CA GLY A 128 8.35 0.75 3.87
C GLY A 128 8.88 2.14 4.23
N ALA A 129 9.73 2.73 3.39
CA ALA A 129 10.20 4.11 3.56
C ALA A 129 9.28 5.16 2.91
N GLY A 130 8.25 4.73 2.16
CA GLY A 130 7.33 5.61 1.46
C GLY A 130 7.82 6.09 0.08
N TYR A 131 8.72 5.36 -0.59
CA TYR A 131 9.28 5.73 -1.91
C TYR A 131 8.92 4.77 -3.05
N ALA A 132 8.13 3.73 -2.77
CA ALA A 132 7.66 2.77 -3.78
C ALA A 132 6.26 2.24 -3.42
N GLY A 133 5.58 1.61 -4.39
CA GLY A 133 4.23 1.07 -4.21
C GLY A 133 4.04 -0.35 -4.75
N GLY A 134 5.14 -1.07 -4.98
CA GLY A 134 5.12 -2.42 -5.52
C GLY A 134 6.51 -2.97 -5.85
N ILE A 135 6.56 -4.25 -6.20
CA ILE A 135 7.80 -5.03 -6.35
C ILE A 135 8.80 -4.35 -7.28
N ILE A 136 8.37 -3.96 -8.48
CA ILE A 136 9.26 -3.34 -9.47
C ILE A 136 9.73 -1.97 -9.01
N SER A 137 8.83 -1.10 -8.55
CA SER A 137 9.22 0.22 -8.04
C SER A 137 10.18 0.14 -6.84
N ALA A 138 10.00 -0.84 -5.95
CA ALA A 138 10.89 -1.02 -4.79
C ALA A 138 12.27 -1.53 -5.21
N ALA A 139 12.32 -2.45 -6.18
CA ALA A 139 13.58 -2.91 -6.75
C ALA A 139 14.33 -1.78 -7.48
N VAL A 140 13.61 -0.96 -8.25
CA VAL A 140 14.18 0.22 -8.92
C VAL A 140 14.71 1.21 -7.89
N ASP A 141 13.94 1.55 -6.86
CA ASP A 141 14.36 2.47 -5.80
C ASP A 141 15.63 1.98 -5.09
N GLY A 142 15.68 0.69 -4.75
CA GLY A 142 16.87 0.08 -4.14
C GLY A 142 18.08 0.06 -5.05
N MET A 143 17.89 -0.14 -6.35
CA MET A 143 18.96 -0.08 -7.34
C MET A 143 19.58 1.31 -7.43
N TYR A 144 18.75 2.36 -7.61
CA TYR A 144 19.23 3.74 -7.67
C TYR A 144 19.96 4.14 -6.37
N CYS A 145 19.39 3.78 -5.21
CA CYS A 145 20.05 4.00 -3.93
C CYS A 145 21.39 3.28 -3.84
N GLY A 146 21.48 2.01 -4.28
CA GLY A 146 22.73 1.25 -4.26
C GLY A 146 23.84 1.90 -5.07
N PHE A 147 23.51 2.43 -6.26
CA PHE A 147 24.46 3.20 -7.06
C PHE A 147 24.85 4.54 -6.41
N ALA A 148 23.90 5.22 -5.76
CA ALA A 148 24.20 6.45 -5.02
C ALA A 148 25.18 6.20 -3.86
N VAL A 149 24.95 5.15 -3.07
CA VAL A 149 25.86 4.71 -1.99
C VAL A 149 27.25 4.37 -2.55
N ALA A 150 27.32 3.62 -3.65
CA ALA A 150 28.59 3.27 -4.28
C ALA A 150 29.37 4.50 -4.77
N LYS A 151 28.68 5.54 -5.27
CA LYS A 151 29.29 6.83 -5.62
C LYS A 151 29.86 7.54 -4.39
N THR A 152 29.07 7.64 -3.32
CA THR A 152 29.50 8.28 -2.07
C THR A 152 30.73 7.60 -1.46
N LEU A 153 30.82 6.27 -1.55
CA LEU A 153 31.97 5.50 -1.08
C LEU A 153 33.16 5.49 -2.06
N GLY A 154 33.07 6.16 -3.21
CA GLY A 154 34.13 6.20 -4.22
C GLY A 154 34.34 4.87 -4.95
N LEU A 155 33.42 3.91 -4.82
CA LEU A 155 33.46 2.60 -5.47
C LEU A 155 32.96 2.65 -6.92
N TYR A 156 32.25 3.72 -7.28
CA TYR A 156 31.69 3.92 -8.61
C TYR A 156 31.74 5.40 -9.00
N ARG A 157 32.07 5.71 -10.27
CA ARG A 157 32.19 7.08 -10.77
C ARG A 157 31.34 7.38 -12.02
N GLY A 158 30.73 6.36 -12.61
CA GLY A 158 29.89 6.51 -13.81
C GLY A 158 28.44 6.88 -13.48
N ASP A 159 27.59 6.96 -14.49
CA ASP A 159 26.14 7.10 -14.30
C ASP A 159 25.44 5.77 -14.45
N ILE A 160 24.31 5.59 -13.76
CA ILE A 160 23.56 4.33 -13.81
C ILE A 160 23.20 3.92 -15.25
N GLU A 161 22.99 4.90 -16.13
CA GLU A 161 22.74 4.73 -17.56
C GLU A 161 23.91 4.03 -18.28
N SER A 162 25.14 4.18 -17.79
CA SER A 162 26.30 3.47 -18.36
C SER A 162 26.31 1.97 -18.05
N VAL A 163 25.55 1.53 -17.03
CA VAL A 163 25.44 0.11 -16.64
C VAL A 163 24.19 -0.53 -17.22
N LEU A 164 23.06 0.19 -17.18
CA LEU A 164 21.77 -0.34 -17.61
C LEU A 164 21.44 -0.04 -19.08
N GLY A 165 22.24 0.81 -19.73
CA GLY A 165 21.91 1.42 -21.01
C GLY A 165 20.95 2.61 -20.86
N ILE A 166 20.87 3.43 -21.90
CA ILE A 166 19.94 4.58 -21.94
C ILE A 166 18.53 4.02 -22.18
N ALA A 167 17.70 4.00 -21.14
CA ALA A 167 16.26 4.00 -21.36
C ALA A 167 15.89 5.34 -21.97
N HIS A 168 15.22 5.35 -23.14
CA HIS A 168 14.77 6.59 -23.78
C HIS A 168 14.11 7.52 -22.74
N LYS A 169 14.73 8.68 -22.49
CA LYS A 169 14.25 9.73 -21.60
C LYS A 169 12.97 10.37 -22.16
N ASN A 170 11.85 9.67 -22.05
CA ASN A 170 10.53 10.28 -22.06
C ASN A 170 10.04 10.35 -20.61
N THR A 171 10.65 11.25 -19.85
CA THR A 171 10.23 11.61 -18.50
C THR A 171 8.95 12.43 -18.56
N GLY A 172 7.81 11.76 -18.58
CA GLY A 172 6.57 12.33 -18.06
C GLY A 172 6.60 12.20 -16.53
N PHE A 173 6.61 13.32 -15.82
CA PHE A 173 6.31 13.33 -14.38
C PHE A 173 4.92 12.72 -14.18
N VAL A 174 4.84 11.46 -13.75
CA VAL A 174 3.59 10.93 -13.18
C VAL A 174 3.57 11.41 -11.74
N LYS A 175 2.89 12.55 -11.51
CA LYS A 175 2.40 12.90 -10.19
C LYS A 175 1.35 11.83 -9.82
N TYR A 176 1.61 11.10 -8.74
CA TYR A 176 0.56 10.38 -8.03
C TYR A 176 -0.30 11.37 -7.24
#